data_AF-A0A3E2CF72-F1
#
_entry.id   AF-A0A3E2CF72-F1
#
_cell.length_a   1.000
_cell.length_b   1.000
_cell.length_c   1.000
_cell.angle_alpha   90.00
_cell.angle_beta   90.00
_cell.angle_gamma   90.00
#
_symmetry.space_group_name_H-M   'P 1'
#
loop_
_entity.id
_entity.type
_entity.pdbx_description
1 polymer ?
#
loop_
_entity_poly.entity_id
_entity_poly.type
_entity_poly.pdbx_seq_one_letter_code
_entity_poly.pdbx_strand_id
1 'polypeptide(L)'
;MNNAVYKKSRLYAPERFFECEGKGLKWLSEAHKYGGPRVAEVFDWGNGYLNIERIDTHSATPLAAFEFGAALAHMHDYGAKYFGEAPADYDGTCYFGPLSDPVEMPTGTWSNVIDYLADGRLRPMVELGIARGELTKSDLDLTNEVIDALPDLLGKAAEDKPARVHGDLWSGNVLWTKSSDGEHTEAVLIDPAAHGGHREEDLAMLHLF
;
A
#
# COMPACT_ATOMS: atom_id res chain seq x y z
N MET A 1 -10.13 -28.27 10.06
CA MET A 1 -10.04 -26.89 9.53
C MET A 1 -8.60 -26.67 9.15
N ASN A 2 -8.32 -26.15 7.95
CA ASN A 2 -6.96 -25.97 7.48
C ASN A 2 -6.30 -24.85 8.31
N ASN A 3 -5.31 -25.16 9.15
CA ASN A 3 -4.65 -24.18 10.03
C ASN A 3 -3.91 -23.08 9.25
N ALA A 4 -3.75 -23.24 7.93
CA ALA A 4 -3.06 -22.31 7.04
C ALA A 4 -3.87 -21.07 6.63
N VAL A 5 -5.14 -20.93 7.01
CA VAL A 5 -6.02 -19.84 6.52
C VAL A 5 -6.29 -18.80 7.61
N TYR A 6 -6.14 -17.54 7.25
CA TYR A 6 -6.65 -16.37 7.97
C TYR A 6 -7.79 -15.75 7.17
N LYS A 7 -8.95 -15.57 7.81
CA LYS A 7 -10.16 -15.02 7.19
C LYS A 7 -10.43 -13.62 7.71
N LYS A 8 -10.42 -12.64 6.82
CA LYS A 8 -10.98 -11.31 7.04
C LYS A 8 -12.44 -11.31 6.66
N SER A 9 -13.28 -10.64 7.44
CA SER A 9 -14.69 -10.49 7.11
C SER A 9 -15.30 -9.25 7.73
N ARG A 10 -16.19 -8.60 6.98
CA ARG A 10 -17.01 -7.48 7.45
C ARG A 10 -18.41 -7.62 6.86
N LEU A 11 -19.41 -7.51 7.73
CA LEU A 11 -20.80 -7.40 7.31
C LEU A 11 -21.01 -6.01 6.66
N TYR A 12 -21.56 -5.97 5.46
CA TYR A 12 -21.76 -4.75 4.67
C TYR A 12 -20.46 -4.00 4.32
N ALA A 13 -19.39 -4.73 3.98
CA ALA A 13 -18.24 -4.11 3.32
C ALA A 13 -18.69 -3.41 2.02
N PRO A 14 -18.03 -2.32 1.60
CA PRO A 14 -18.25 -1.74 0.28
C PRO A 14 -18.13 -2.80 -0.82
N GLU A 15 -18.86 -2.60 -1.91
CA GLU A 15 -18.83 -3.53 -3.03
C GLU A 15 -17.39 -3.73 -3.52
N ARG A 16 -16.98 -4.99 -3.72
CA ARG A 16 -15.63 -5.36 -4.21
C ARG A 16 -14.47 -4.90 -3.32
N PHE A 17 -14.71 -4.45 -2.09
CA PHE A 17 -13.66 -4.08 -1.12
C PHE A 17 -12.59 -5.16 -0.95
N PHE A 18 -13.01 -6.40 -0.68
CA PHE A 18 -12.09 -7.53 -0.49
C PHE A 18 -11.46 -8.03 -1.80
N GLU A 19 -12.09 -7.76 -2.95
CA GLU A 19 -11.48 -8.00 -4.26
C GLU A 19 -10.33 -7.03 -4.48
N CYS A 20 -10.49 -5.74 -4.15
CA CYS A 20 -9.41 -4.74 -4.22
C CYS A 20 -8.17 -5.21 -3.47
N GLU A 21 -8.32 -5.59 -2.20
CA GLU A 21 -7.21 -6.04 -1.37
C GLU A 21 -6.59 -7.35 -1.89
N GLY A 22 -7.43 -8.34 -2.25
CA GLY A 22 -6.96 -9.61 -2.81
C GLY A 22 -6.20 -9.43 -4.14
N LYS A 23 -6.65 -8.50 -4.99
CA LYS A 23 -5.96 -8.11 -6.22
C LYS A 23 -4.66 -7.36 -5.92
N GLY A 24 -4.66 -6.47 -4.93
CA GLY A 24 -3.46 -5.77 -4.46
C GLY A 24 -2.36 -6.73 -3.99
N LEU A 25 -2.71 -7.69 -3.11
CA LEU A 25 -1.79 -8.73 -2.65
C LEU A 25 -1.22 -9.55 -3.81
N LYS A 26 -2.07 -9.98 -4.76
CA LYS A 26 -1.62 -10.71 -5.95
C LYS A 26 -0.72 -9.87 -6.86
N TRP A 27 -1.02 -8.59 -7.01
CA TRP A 27 -0.26 -7.69 -7.85
C TRP A 27 1.12 -7.39 -7.26
N LEU A 28 1.23 -7.17 -5.95
CA LEU A 28 2.52 -6.99 -5.28
C LEU A 28 3.36 -8.28 -5.31
N SER A 29 2.74 -9.45 -5.15
CA SER A 29 3.46 -10.73 -5.13
C SER A 29 4.15 -11.09 -6.45
N GLU A 30 3.73 -10.48 -7.57
CA GLU A 30 4.42 -10.64 -8.87
C GLU A 30 5.89 -10.21 -8.83
N ALA A 31 6.24 -9.26 -7.96
CA ALA A 31 7.61 -8.79 -7.79
C ALA A 31 8.50 -9.81 -7.06
N HIS A 32 7.93 -10.76 -6.32
CA HIS A 32 8.68 -11.71 -5.49
C HIS A 32 9.69 -12.54 -6.30
N LYS A 33 9.28 -13.00 -7.50
CA LYS A 33 10.18 -13.75 -8.40
C LYS A 33 11.35 -12.91 -8.97
N TYR A 34 11.32 -11.60 -8.78
CA TYR A 34 12.37 -10.65 -9.15
C TYR A 34 13.13 -10.09 -7.94
N GLY A 35 12.99 -10.73 -6.77
CA GLY A 35 13.64 -10.30 -5.53
C GLY A 35 12.78 -9.41 -4.63
N GLY A 36 11.51 -9.18 -4.98
CA GLY A 36 10.55 -8.49 -4.12
C GLY A 36 10.26 -9.25 -2.81
N PRO A 37 9.71 -8.58 -1.78
CA PRO A 37 9.41 -9.22 -0.52
C PRO A 37 8.30 -10.25 -0.71
N ARG A 38 8.20 -11.17 0.25
CA ARG A 38 7.06 -12.08 0.30
C ARG A 38 5.80 -11.29 0.62
N VAL A 39 4.68 -11.67 0.00
CA VAL A 39 3.35 -11.08 0.23
C VAL A 39 2.41 -12.22 0.57
N ALA A 40 1.51 -12.03 1.53
CA ALA A 40 0.61 -13.10 1.96
C ALA A 40 -0.18 -13.69 0.78
N GLU A 41 -0.20 -15.03 0.71
CA GLU A 41 -0.91 -15.73 -0.36
C GLU A 41 -2.42 -15.49 -0.27
N VAL A 42 -3.07 -15.27 -1.42
CA VAL A 42 -4.53 -15.10 -1.51
C VAL A 42 -5.17 -16.37 -2.01
N PHE A 43 -6.04 -16.98 -1.18
CA PHE A 43 -6.76 -18.19 -1.54
C PHE A 43 -8.04 -17.88 -2.32
N ASP A 44 -8.92 -17.06 -1.75
CA ASP A 44 -10.16 -16.60 -2.38
C ASP A 44 -10.74 -15.36 -1.68
N TRP A 45 -11.67 -14.68 -2.34
CA TRP A 45 -12.42 -13.55 -1.80
C TRP A 45 -13.88 -13.62 -2.24
N GLY A 46 -14.73 -12.88 -1.54
CA GLY A 46 -16.12 -12.63 -1.91
C GLY A 46 -16.61 -11.32 -1.32
N ASN A 47 -17.90 -11.01 -1.49
CA ASN A 47 -18.47 -9.69 -1.15
C ASN A 47 -18.27 -9.25 0.31
N GLY A 48 -18.02 -10.18 1.23
CA GLY A 48 -17.86 -9.88 2.65
C GLY A 48 -16.65 -10.58 3.29
N TYR A 49 -15.74 -11.13 2.50
CA TYR A 49 -14.56 -11.80 3.05
C TYR A 49 -13.36 -11.84 2.10
N LEU A 50 -12.19 -12.02 2.70
CA LEU A 50 -10.93 -12.38 2.05
C LEU A 50 -10.26 -13.48 2.87
N ASN A 51 -9.91 -14.60 2.22
CA ASN A 51 -9.12 -15.67 2.83
C ASN A 51 -7.69 -15.59 2.30
N ILE A 52 -6.76 -15.39 3.21
CA ILE A 52 -5.33 -15.30 2.93
C ILE A 52 -4.57 -16.31 3.78
N GLU A 53 -3.30 -16.45 3.48
CA GLU A 53 -2.34 -17.16 4.29
C GLU A 53 -2.37 -16.68 5.75
N ARG A 54 -2.36 -17.64 6.68
CA ARG A 54 -2.04 -17.36 8.08
C ARG A 54 -0.52 -17.36 8.25
N ILE A 55 0.03 -16.22 8.64
CA ILE A 55 1.45 -16.07 8.95
C ILE A 55 1.71 -16.38 10.43
N ASP A 56 2.59 -17.34 10.70
CA ASP A 56 3.10 -17.60 12.05
C ASP A 56 4.21 -16.61 12.36
N THR A 57 3.95 -15.69 13.29
CA THR A 57 4.82 -14.54 13.54
C THR A 57 6.00 -14.88 14.43
N HIS A 58 7.14 -14.28 14.10
CA HIS A 58 8.40 -14.36 14.81
C HIS A 58 8.97 -12.96 15.06
N SER A 59 10.07 -12.86 15.80
CA SER A 59 10.77 -11.59 15.98
C SER A 59 11.61 -11.25 14.74
N ALA A 60 11.60 -9.97 14.38
CA ALA A 60 12.54 -9.43 13.40
C ALA A 60 14.00 -9.64 13.86
N THR A 61 14.91 -9.73 12.90
CA THR A 61 16.35 -9.65 13.14
C THR A 61 16.95 -8.51 12.32
N PRO A 62 18.10 -7.94 12.72
CA PRO A 62 18.75 -6.90 11.93
C PRO A 62 19.07 -7.33 10.50
N LEU A 63 19.44 -8.60 10.29
CA LEU A 63 19.70 -9.15 8.96
C LEU A 63 18.41 -9.22 8.14
N ALA A 64 17.32 -9.75 8.71
CA ALA A 64 16.03 -9.84 8.03
C ALA A 64 15.49 -8.44 7.66
N ALA A 65 15.69 -7.44 8.52
CA ALA A 65 15.30 -6.06 8.23
C ALA A 65 16.12 -5.45 7.09
N PHE A 66 17.42 -5.72 7.04
CA PHE A 66 18.27 -5.30 5.94
C PHE A 66 17.86 -5.97 4.61
N GLU A 67 17.63 -7.28 4.64
CA GLU A 67 17.18 -8.06 3.48
C GLU A 67 15.80 -7.61 3.01
N PHE A 68 14.88 -7.30 3.93
CA PHE A 68 13.58 -6.73 3.62
C PHE A 68 13.72 -5.37 2.90
N GLY A 69 14.62 -4.50 3.36
CA GLY A 69 14.89 -3.21 2.69
C GLY A 69 15.36 -3.41 1.24
N ALA A 70 16.25 -4.36 1.00
CA ALA A 70 16.70 -4.71 -0.36
C ALA A 70 15.55 -5.28 -1.21
N ALA A 71 14.73 -6.16 -0.63
CA ALA A 71 13.58 -6.74 -1.31
C ALA A 71 12.52 -5.69 -1.66
N LEU A 72 12.27 -4.74 -0.74
CA LEU A 72 11.36 -3.63 -0.97
C LEU A 72 11.80 -2.77 -2.16
N ALA A 73 13.10 -2.49 -2.29
CA ALA A 73 13.64 -1.80 -3.46
C ALA A 73 13.37 -2.56 -4.78
N HIS A 74 13.50 -3.90 -4.78
CA HIS A 74 13.15 -4.71 -5.94
C HIS A 74 11.65 -4.64 -6.29
N MET A 75 10.77 -4.59 -5.30
CA MET A 75 9.34 -4.40 -5.52
C MET A 75 9.02 -3.04 -6.13
N HIS A 76 9.64 -1.98 -5.61
CA HIS A 76 9.49 -0.64 -6.16
C HIS A 76 10.02 -0.56 -7.60
N ASP A 77 11.16 -1.20 -7.88
CA ASP A 77 11.75 -1.23 -9.22
C ASP A 77 10.99 -2.11 -10.22
N TYR A 78 10.22 -3.10 -9.76
CA TYR A 78 9.31 -3.86 -10.61
C TYR A 78 8.29 -2.95 -11.31
N GLY A 79 7.86 -1.90 -10.60
CA GLY A 79 7.25 -0.72 -11.19
C GLY A 79 5.77 -0.85 -11.58
N ALA A 80 5.17 0.32 -11.76
CA ALA A 80 3.83 0.51 -12.30
C ALA A 80 3.92 1.36 -13.58
N LYS A 81 2.87 1.35 -14.39
CA LYS A 81 2.76 2.14 -15.61
C LYS A 81 2.42 3.59 -15.31
N TYR A 82 1.62 3.86 -14.29
CA TYR A 82 1.21 5.20 -13.92
C TYR A 82 1.24 5.40 -12.41
N PHE A 83 1.41 6.66 -11.98
CA PHE A 83 1.03 7.03 -10.63
C PHE A 83 -0.51 6.94 -10.51
N GLY A 84 -0.99 6.51 -9.35
CA GLY A 84 -2.38 6.18 -9.05
C GLY A 84 -2.92 4.91 -9.72
N GLU A 85 -2.09 4.09 -10.37
CA GLU A 85 -2.57 2.86 -11.03
C GLU A 85 -3.15 1.89 -10.02
N ALA A 86 -4.38 1.41 -10.26
CA ALA A 86 -5.01 0.37 -9.46
C ALA A 86 -4.34 -1.00 -9.69
N PRO A 87 -4.51 -1.98 -8.79
CA PRO A 87 -4.03 -3.34 -9.01
C PRO A 87 -4.50 -3.92 -10.36
N ALA A 88 -3.68 -4.77 -10.98
CA ALA A 88 -3.97 -5.33 -12.29
C ALA A 88 -5.34 -6.04 -12.35
N ASP A 89 -6.07 -5.81 -13.45
CA ASP A 89 -7.41 -6.35 -13.69
C ASP A 89 -8.41 -6.01 -12.57
N TYR A 90 -8.30 -4.80 -12.00
CA TYR A 90 -9.26 -4.24 -11.04
C TYR A 90 -9.69 -2.83 -11.48
N ASP A 91 -11.00 -2.63 -11.62
CA ASP A 91 -11.65 -1.40 -12.09
C ASP A 91 -12.64 -0.82 -11.05
N GLY A 92 -12.64 -1.39 -9.84
CA GLY A 92 -13.46 -0.90 -8.73
C GLY A 92 -12.77 0.20 -7.93
N THR A 93 -13.45 0.66 -6.89
CA THR A 93 -12.90 1.65 -5.94
C THR A 93 -11.79 1.02 -5.11
N CYS A 94 -10.65 1.71 -5.03
CA CYS A 94 -9.58 1.38 -4.09
C CYS A 94 -9.79 2.12 -2.77
N TYR A 95 -9.30 1.54 -1.68
CA TYR A 95 -9.52 2.08 -0.34
C TYR A 95 -8.22 2.18 0.44
N PHE A 96 -8.17 3.15 1.35
CA PHE A 96 -7.13 3.34 2.36
C PHE A 96 -7.75 3.42 3.76
N GLY A 97 -6.99 3.05 4.79
CA GLY A 97 -7.43 3.11 6.17
C GLY A 97 -8.13 1.85 6.68
N PRO A 98 -8.59 1.87 7.94
CA PRO A 98 -9.02 0.66 8.63
C PRO A 98 -10.29 0.08 8.03
N LEU A 99 -10.46 -1.23 8.18
CA LEU A 99 -11.65 -1.95 7.74
C LEU A 99 -12.96 -1.37 8.31
N SER A 100 -12.93 -0.63 9.43
CA SER A 100 -14.10 0.03 10.02
C SER A 100 -14.53 1.32 9.31
N ASP A 101 -13.59 2.05 8.70
CA ASP A 101 -13.81 3.34 8.06
C ASP A 101 -12.91 3.46 6.81
N PRO A 102 -13.22 2.69 5.75
CA PRO A 102 -12.42 2.69 4.53
C PRO A 102 -12.63 4.00 3.78
N VAL A 103 -11.54 4.71 3.51
CA VAL A 103 -11.52 5.95 2.75
C VAL A 103 -11.27 5.63 1.29
N GLU A 104 -12.09 6.16 0.38
CA GLU A 104 -11.87 5.99 -1.05
C GLU A 104 -10.55 6.64 -1.47
N MET A 105 -9.73 5.88 -2.18
CA MET A 105 -8.44 6.32 -2.68
C MET A 105 -8.55 6.55 -4.19
N PRO A 106 -8.37 7.79 -4.68
CA PRO A 106 -8.36 8.06 -6.11
C PRO A 106 -7.32 7.20 -6.85
N THR A 107 -7.78 6.59 -7.94
CA THR A 107 -6.96 5.86 -8.91
C THR A 107 -7.01 6.57 -10.25
N GLY A 108 -6.01 6.33 -11.09
CA GLY A 108 -5.87 7.05 -12.34
C GLY A 108 -4.59 6.71 -13.08
N THR A 109 -4.29 7.55 -14.07
CA THR A 109 -3.16 7.35 -14.99
C THR A 109 -2.25 8.58 -15.02
N TRP A 110 -1.88 9.09 -13.85
CA TRP A 110 -1.02 10.27 -13.75
C TRP A 110 0.38 9.92 -14.25
N SER A 111 0.93 10.77 -15.12
CA SER A 111 2.28 10.64 -15.66
C SER A 111 3.32 11.46 -14.88
N ASN A 112 2.89 12.18 -13.86
CA ASN A 112 3.69 13.11 -13.07
C ASN A 112 3.36 12.90 -11.58
N VAL A 113 4.39 12.77 -10.76
CA VAL A 113 4.25 12.54 -9.32
C VAL A 113 3.60 13.74 -8.61
N ILE A 114 3.85 14.97 -9.08
CA ILE A 114 3.31 16.18 -8.44
C ILE A 114 1.79 16.21 -8.57
N ASP A 115 1.26 16.00 -9.78
CA ASP A 115 -0.20 15.98 -10.02
C ASP A 115 -0.86 14.84 -9.24
N TYR A 116 -0.19 13.69 -9.17
CA TYR A 116 -0.64 12.56 -8.38
C TYR A 116 -0.67 12.85 -6.87
N LEU A 117 0.38 13.44 -6.29
CA LEU A 117 0.41 13.79 -4.87
C LEU A 117 -0.64 14.88 -4.56
N ALA A 118 -0.77 15.87 -5.43
CA ALA A 118 -1.71 16.97 -5.26
C ALA A 118 -3.17 16.49 -5.34
N ASP A 119 -3.56 15.89 -6.46
CA ASP A 119 -4.96 15.62 -6.79
C ASP A 119 -5.38 14.19 -6.44
N GLY A 120 -4.44 13.26 -6.37
CA GLY A 120 -4.70 11.87 -6.01
C GLY A 120 -4.59 11.59 -4.51
N ARG A 121 -3.90 12.43 -3.73
CA ARG A 121 -3.60 12.17 -2.30
C ARG A 121 -3.93 13.34 -1.38
N LEU A 122 -3.25 14.47 -1.53
CA LEU A 122 -3.29 15.58 -0.58
C LEU A 122 -4.65 16.31 -0.55
N ARG A 123 -5.11 16.85 -1.68
CA ARG A 123 -6.41 17.56 -1.73
C ARG A 123 -7.59 16.68 -1.31
N PRO A 124 -7.74 15.44 -1.83
CA PRO A 124 -8.86 14.58 -1.44
C PRO A 124 -8.95 14.33 0.07
N MET A 125 -7.80 14.09 0.72
CA MET A 125 -7.77 13.84 2.16
C MET A 125 -8.13 15.08 2.98
N VAL A 126 -7.68 16.26 2.58
CA VAL A 126 -7.98 17.50 3.30
C VAL A 126 -9.44 17.91 3.09
N GLU A 127 -9.96 17.77 1.88
CA GLU A 127 -11.38 18.00 1.57
C GLU A 127 -12.28 17.05 2.36
N LEU A 128 -11.91 15.77 2.48
CA LEU A 128 -12.61 14.81 3.34
C LEU A 128 -12.57 15.23 4.82
N GLY A 129 -11.41 15.68 5.31
CA GLY A 129 -11.27 16.18 6.67
C GLY A 129 -12.17 17.40 6.94
N ILE A 130 -12.28 18.32 5.99
CA ILE A 130 -13.20 19.47 6.07
C ILE A 130 -14.65 19.00 6.07
N ALA A 131 -15.02 18.07 5.17
CA ALA A 131 -16.36 17.52 5.10
C ALA A 131 -16.77 16.79 6.40
N ARG A 132 -15.79 16.21 7.11
CA ARG A 132 -15.97 15.58 8.42
C ARG A 132 -15.90 16.56 9.60
N GLY A 133 -15.54 17.83 9.35
CA GLY A 133 -15.39 18.86 10.39
C GLY A 133 -14.11 18.76 11.23
N GLU A 134 -13.15 17.94 10.80
CA GLU A 134 -11.86 17.74 11.47
C GLU A 134 -10.78 18.74 11.00
N LEU A 135 -10.93 19.24 9.78
CA LEU A 135 -10.06 20.24 9.16
C LEU A 135 -10.84 21.47 8.71
N THR A 136 -10.12 22.52 8.40
CA THR A 136 -10.65 23.84 8.05
C THR A 136 -10.19 24.29 6.67
N LYS A 137 -10.77 25.39 6.19
CA LYS A 137 -10.31 26.04 4.96
C LYS A 137 -8.83 26.45 5.03
N SER A 138 -8.34 26.84 6.21
CA SER A 138 -6.93 27.18 6.42
C SER A 138 -6.00 25.99 6.18
N ASP A 139 -6.42 24.78 6.53
CA ASP A 139 -5.64 23.56 6.30
C ASP A 139 -5.55 23.24 4.80
N LEU A 140 -6.64 23.49 4.05
CA LEU A 140 -6.62 23.39 2.59
C LEU A 140 -5.71 24.43 1.95
N ASP A 141 -5.72 25.66 2.46
CA ASP A 141 -4.86 26.72 1.93
C ASP A 141 -3.38 26.40 2.17
N LEU A 142 -3.01 25.94 3.38
CA LEU A 142 -1.66 25.45 3.67
C LEU A 142 -1.27 24.25 2.79
N THR A 143 -2.20 23.33 2.57
CA THR A 143 -1.97 22.17 1.68
C THR A 143 -1.66 22.62 0.25
N ASN A 144 -2.33 23.67 -0.23
CA ASN A 144 -2.02 24.24 -1.55
C ASN A 144 -0.63 24.87 -1.59
N GLU A 145 -0.20 25.56 -0.53
CA GLU A 145 1.16 26.08 -0.44
C GLU A 145 2.21 24.95 -0.49
N VAL A 146 1.95 23.81 0.17
CA VAL A 146 2.81 22.62 0.08
C VAL A 146 2.82 22.05 -1.33
N ILE A 147 1.65 21.93 -1.98
CA ILE A 147 1.53 21.45 -3.37
C ILE A 147 2.32 22.33 -4.32
N ASP A 148 2.21 23.66 -4.20
CA ASP A 148 2.92 24.63 -5.03
C ASP A 148 4.45 24.53 -4.82
N ALA A 149 4.89 24.10 -3.64
CA ALA A 149 6.29 23.88 -3.31
C ALA A 149 6.83 22.48 -3.70
N LEU A 150 5.98 21.51 -4.07
CA LEU A 150 6.40 20.15 -4.42
C LEU A 150 7.50 20.06 -5.49
N PRO A 151 7.50 20.87 -6.57
CA PRO A 151 8.59 20.84 -7.56
C PRO A 151 9.98 21.04 -6.93
N ASP A 152 10.08 21.92 -5.95
CA ASP A 152 11.34 22.21 -5.26
C ASP A 152 11.61 21.20 -4.14
N LEU A 153 10.57 20.79 -3.39
CA LEU A 153 10.68 19.83 -2.28
C LEU A 153 11.11 18.44 -2.74
N LEU A 154 10.56 17.95 -3.85
CA LEU A 154 10.91 16.65 -4.41
C LEU A 154 12.29 16.65 -5.07
N GLY A 155 12.70 17.78 -5.65
CA GLY A 155 13.97 17.88 -6.38
C GLY A 155 14.11 16.75 -7.40
N LYS A 156 15.19 15.95 -7.28
CA LYS A 156 15.44 14.82 -8.19
C LYS A 156 14.44 13.67 -8.06
N ALA A 157 13.76 13.54 -6.93
CA ALA A 157 12.73 12.51 -6.73
C ALA A 157 11.53 12.75 -7.68
N ALA A 158 11.31 13.98 -8.14
CA ALA A 158 10.28 14.29 -9.12
C ALA A 158 10.47 13.58 -10.48
N GLU A 159 11.69 13.13 -10.79
CA GLU A 159 12.04 12.42 -12.02
C GLU A 159 11.88 10.89 -11.89
N ASP A 160 11.49 10.38 -10.73
CA ASP A 160 11.34 8.96 -10.50
C ASP A 160 10.12 8.37 -11.23
N LYS A 161 10.17 7.07 -11.49
CA LYS A 161 9.10 6.32 -12.13
C LYS A 161 8.05 5.87 -11.11
N PRO A 162 6.81 5.59 -11.55
CA PRO A 162 5.81 4.94 -10.69
C PRO A 162 6.32 3.58 -10.18
N ALA A 163 6.32 3.42 -8.87
CA ALA A 163 6.65 2.18 -8.18
C ALA A 163 5.37 1.42 -7.83
N ARG A 164 5.44 0.08 -7.72
CA ARG A 164 4.39 -0.67 -7.01
C ARG A 164 4.59 -0.47 -5.53
N VAL A 165 3.78 0.38 -4.92
CA VAL A 165 3.86 0.64 -3.49
C VAL A 165 2.86 -0.24 -2.75
N HIS A 166 3.21 -0.59 -1.52
CA HIS A 166 2.27 -1.23 -0.60
C HIS A 166 1.13 -0.27 -0.23
N GLY A 167 1.44 1.02 -0.08
CA GLY A 167 0.46 2.11 0.11
C GLY A 167 -0.04 2.27 1.55
N ASP A 168 0.22 1.28 2.41
CA ASP A 168 -0.03 1.34 3.87
C ASP A 168 1.10 0.65 4.64
N LEU A 169 2.36 0.95 4.30
CA LEU A 169 3.51 0.21 4.83
C LEU A 169 4.00 0.75 6.19
N TRP A 170 3.26 0.48 7.26
CA TRP A 170 3.74 0.69 8.62
C TRP A 170 4.18 -0.63 9.25
N SER A 171 4.85 -0.58 10.41
CA SER A 171 5.44 -1.76 11.05
C SER A 171 4.45 -2.89 11.36
N GLY A 172 3.15 -2.57 11.55
CA GLY A 172 2.09 -3.58 11.76
C GLY A 172 1.71 -4.39 10.51
N ASN A 173 2.00 -3.87 9.32
CA ASN A 173 1.74 -4.53 8.03
C ASN A 173 2.97 -5.30 7.50
N VAL A 174 4.06 -5.32 8.28
CA VAL A 174 5.26 -6.14 8.04
C VAL A 174 5.32 -7.25 9.07
N LEU A 175 4.86 -8.45 8.68
CA LEU A 175 4.94 -9.63 9.54
C LEU A 175 6.27 -10.33 9.33
N TRP A 176 6.95 -10.68 10.41
CA TRP A 176 8.17 -11.47 10.37
C TRP A 176 7.84 -12.94 10.58
N THR A 177 8.37 -13.83 9.76
CA THR A 177 8.15 -15.28 9.90
C THR A 177 9.43 -16.05 9.67
N LYS A 178 9.43 -17.34 10.00
CA LYS A 178 10.52 -18.23 9.60
C LYS A 178 10.32 -18.61 8.14
N SER A 179 11.41 -18.58 7.39
CA SER A 179 11.46 -19.08 6.02
C SER A 179 10.99 -20.53 5.94
N SER A 180 10.57 -20.95 4.74
CA SER A 180 10.07 -22.32 4.51
C SER A 180 11.11 -23.41 4.81
N ASP A 181 12.41 -23.10 4.69
CA ASP A 181 13.50 -23.99 5.09
C ASP A 181 13.80 -23.96 6.60
N GLY A 182 13.24 -22.99 7.34
CA GLY A 182 13.40 -22.81 8.78
C GLY A 182 14.72 -22.17 9.20
N GLU A 183 15.56 -21.77 8.25
CA GLU A 183 16.93 -21.33 8.49
C GLU A 183 17.05 -19.82 8.76
N HIS A 184 16.14 -19.01 8.23
CA HIS A 184 16.19 -17.55 8.36
C HIS A 184 14.82 -16.94 8.70
N THR A 185 14.85 -15.66 9.08
CA THR A 185 13.64 -14.86 9.26
C THR A 185 13.41 -14.04 8.00
N GLU A 186 12.20 -14.02 7.49
CA GLU A 186 11.81 -13.20 6.33
C GLU A 186 10.60 -12.29 6.67
N ALA A 187 10.47 -11.20 5.93
CA ALA A 187 9.32 -10.29 6.02
C ALA A 187 8.22 -10.71 5.04
N VAL A 188 6.97 -10.62 5.49
CA VAL A 188 5.76 -10.87 4.72
C VAL A 188 4.84 -9.65 4.82
N LEU A 189 4.48 -9.10 3.67
CA LEU A 189 3.57 -7.96 3.59
C LEU A 189 2.10 -8.40 3.63
N ILE A 190 1.28 -7.64 4.35
CA ILE A 190 -0.16 -7.84 4.52
C ILE A 190 -0.90 -6.50 4.43
N ASP A 191 -2.21 -6.54 4.18
CA ASP A 191 -3.11 -5.39 4.28
C ASP A 191 -2.72 -4.19 3.39
N PRO A 192 -2.41 -4.41 2.08
CA PRO A 192 -1.98 -3.32 1.23
C PRO A 192 -3.15 -2.43 0.79
N ALA A 193 -2.88 -1.13 0.69
CA ALA A 193 -3.59 -0.22 -0.18
C ALA A 193 -2.84 -0.11 -1.51
N ALA A 194 -2.59 -1.23 -2.18
CA ALA A 194 -1.63 -1.32 -3.29
C ALA A 194 -2.01 -0.42 -4.48
N HIS A 195 -1.04 0.32 -5.01
CA HIS A 195 -1.19 1.15 -6.20
C HIS A 195 0.15 1.48 -6.84
N GLY A 196 0.13 2.12 -8.02
CA GLY A 196 1.28 2.80 -8.58
C GLY A 196 1.53 4.12 -7.84
N GLY A 197 2.61 4.24 -7.09
CA GLY A 197 2.91 5.42 -6.26
C GLY A 197 4.36 5.87 -6.38
N HIS A 198 4.76 6.87 -5.61
CA HIS A 198 6.16 7.23 -5.42
C HIS A 198 6.77 6.32 -4.36
N ARG A 199 7.96 5.75 -4.63
CA ARG A 199 8.56 4.72 -3.76
C ARG A 199 8.80 5.19 -2.31
N GLU A 200 9.04 6.49 -2.14
CA GLU A 200 9.27 7.08 -0.82
C GLU A 200 8.01 7.11 0.06
N GLU A 201 6.80 6.93 -0.48
CA GLU A 201 5.56 6.87 0.32
C GLU A 201 5.58 5.71 1.31
N ASP A 202 6.01 4.52 0.86
CA ASP A 202 6.17 3.35 1.72
C ASP A 202 7.25 3.59 2.79
N LEU A 203 8.36 4.25 2.44
CA LEU A 203 9.45 4.55 3.37
C LEU A 203 9.04 5.60 4.40
N ALA A 204 8.28 6.61 3.99
CA ALA A 204 7.73 7.62 4.87
C ALA A 204 6.75 7.00 5.88
N MET A 205 5.91 6.05 5.43
CA MET A 205 4.99 5.33 6.31
C MET A 205 5.75 4.46 7.33
N LEU A 206 6.83 3.78 6.92
CA LEU A 206 7.70 3.04 7.84
C LEU A 206 8.44 3.94 8.84
N HIS A 207 8.68 5.21 8.50
CA HIS A 207 9.36 6.14 9.40
C HIS A 207 8.41 6.80 10.41
N LEU A 208 7.12 6.88 10.09
CA LEU A 208 6.11 7.49 10.94
C LEU A 208 5.76 6.61 12.16
N PHE A 209 5.93 5.29 12.06
CA PHE A 209 5.49 4.29 13.06
C PHE A 209 6.61 3.34 13.48
#